data_AF-A0A8S1A9Y5-F1
#
_entry.id   AF-A0A8S1A9Y5-F1
#
_cell.length_a   1.000
_cell.length_b   1.000
_cell.length_c   1.000
_cell.angle_alpha   90.00
_cell.angle_beta   90.00
_cell.angle_gamma   90.00
#
_symmetry.space_group_name_H-M   'P 1'
#
loop_
_entity.id
_entity.type
_entity.pdbx_description
1 polymer ?
#
loop_
_entity_poly.entity_id
_entity_poly.type
_entity_poly.pdbx_seq_one_letter_code
_entity_poly.pdbx_strand_id
1 'polypeptide(L)'
;MAFKTVVIAAILQVVTGRTRIGPLVNTDAGLIKGLQADDGDYSMFLGIPFGKVDEANPFGAATPYPKFENTFEAFNDTTVCPQLEESQNTIVGTPDCLFLNVYVPSSASSRNRLPVLVFIHGGAFMIGDDQVIINRMTTMWANFVKFGTPVPQTSDLLKIQWPPINNQSQRPYLNIDLKLSLGGRPFHQRATFWDLFHRANEHFHIANNPAEILYNEMLL
;
A
#
# COMPACT_ATOMS: atom_id res chain seq x y z
N MET A 1 -64.52 -19.47 -27.90
CA MET A 1 -63.14 -18.93 -27.83
C MET A 1 -62.99 -18.22 -26.50
N ALA A 2 -62.14 -18.72 -25.61
CA ALA A 2 -61.92 -18.13 -24.29
C ALA A 2 -60.70 -17.20 -24.34
N PHE A 3 -60.90 -15.90 -24.10
CA PHE A 3 -59.83 -14.92 -23.99
C PHE A 3 -59.12 -15.11 -22.64
N LYS A 4 -57.83 -15.50 -22.67
CA LYS A 4 -56.97 -15.49 -21.49
C LYS A 4 -56.36 -14.10 -21.35
N THR A 5 -56.82 -13.34 -20.36
CA THR A 5 -56.24 -12.05 -19.98
C THR A 5 -54.91 -12.31 -19.27
N VAL A 6 -53.80 -11.87 -19.84
CA VAL A 6 -52.46 -11.94 -19.22
C VAL A 6 -52.23 -10.63 -18.48
N VAL A 7 -52.11 -10.69 -17.15
CA VAL A 7 -51.74 -9.55 -16.30
C VAL A 7 -50.22 -9.52 -16.18
N ILE A 8 -49.58 -8.48 -16.74
CA ILE A 8 -48.15 -8.25 -16.59
C ILE A 8 -47.93 -7.42 -15.34
N ALA A 9 -47.43 -8.04 -14.28
CA ALA A 9 -47.01 -7.34 -13.06
C ALA A 9 -45.60 -6.76 -13.27
N ALA A 10 -45.49 -5.45 -13.37
CA ALA A 10 -44.20 -4.75 -13.41
C ALA A 10 -43.60 -4.68 -12.00
N ILE A 11 -42.48 -5.37 -11.78
CA ILE A 11 -41.71 -5.28 -10.53
C ILE A 11 -40.91 -3.97 -10.59
N LEU A 12 -41.38 -2.92 -9.91
CA LEU A 12 -40.55 -1.76 -9.60
C LEU A 12 -39.55 -2.15 -8.51
N GLN A 13 -38.30 -2.41 -8.90
CA GLN A 13 -37.22 -2.46 -7.93
C GLN A 13 -36.88 -1.05 -7.47
N VAL A 14 -37.18 -0.75 -6.22
CA VAL A 14 -36.73 0.49 -5.58
C VAL A 14 -35.23 0.36 -5.35
N VAL A 15 -34.43 0.96 -6.24
CA VAL A 15 -32.99 1.11 -6.05
C VAL A 15 -32.78 2.13 -4.93
N THR A 16 -32.58 1.65 -3.71
CA THR A 16 -32.18 2.49 -2.58
C THR A 16 -30.70 2.79 -2.71
N GLY A 17 -30.36 3.86 -3.42
CA GLY A 17 -29.01 4.41 -3.40
C GLY A 17 -28.72 5.01 -2.03
N ARG A 18 -27.85 4.39 -1.23
CA ARG A 18 -27.25 5.07 -0.08
C ARG A 18 -26.31 6.14 -0.62
N THR A 19 -26.64 7.40 -0.44
CA THR A 19 -25.67 8.50 -0.60
C THR A 19 -24.56 8.31 0.44
N ARG A 20 -23.44 7.71 0.04
CA ARG A 20 -22.23 7.68 0.86
C ARG A 20 -21.67 9.10 0.89
N ILE A 21 -21.91 9.83 1.98
CA ILE A 21 -21.23 11.10 2.23
C ILE A 21 -19.77 10.75 2.51
N GLY A 22 -18.88 11.07 1.56
CA GLY A 22 -17.45 10.82 1.71
C GLY A 22 -16.85 11.64 2.86
N PRO A 23 -15.83 11.10 3.56
CA PRO A 23 -15.12 11.82 4.61
C PRO A 23 -14.52 13.12 4.06
N LEU A 24 -14.66 14.21 4.82
CA LEU A 24 -14.16 15.55 4.45
C LEU A 24 -13.19 16.05 5.52
N VAL A 25 -11.99 16.45 5.10
CA VAL A 25 -10.94 16.94 6.01
C VAL A 25 -10.49 18.32 5.56
N ASN A 26 -10.30 19.21 6.53
CA ASN A 26 -9.70 20.52 6.29
C ASN A 26 -8.19 20.46 6.58
N THR A 27 -7.39 20.91 5.62
CA THR A 27 -5.92 20.94 5.69
C THR A 27 -5.41 22.35 5.39
N ASP A 28 -4.11 22.59 5.60
CA ASP A 28 -3.49 23.86 5.22
C ASP A 28 -3.49 24.10 3.70
N ALA A 29 -3.60 23.03 2.91
CA ALA A 29 -3.74 23.06 1.46
C ALA A 29 -5.18 23.31 1.00
N GLY A 30 -6.19 23.07 1.85
CA GLY A 30 -7.61 23.23 1.51
C GLY A 30 -8.47 22.04 1.96
N LEU A 31 -9.72 22.02 1.51
CA LEU A 31 -10.66 20.93 1.78
C LEU A 31 -10.37 19.72 0.90
N ILE A 32 -10.30 18.53 1.49
CA ILE A 32 -10.06 17.26 0.80
C ILE A 32 -11.20 16.31 1.14
N LYS A 33 -11.85 15.77 0.11
CA LYS A 33 -12.91 14.77 0.22
C LYS A 33 -12.38 13.41 -0.20
N GLY A 34 -12.54 12.41 0.66
CA GLY A 34 -12.11 11.02 0.43
C GLY A 34 -13.29 10.06 0.25
N LEU A 35 -12.95 8.78 0.28
CA LEU A 35 -13.87 7.63 0.21
C LEU A 35 -13.93 6.92 1.56
N GLN A 36 -15.06 6.31 1.87
CA GLN A 36 -15.13 5.32 2.95
C GLN A 36 -14.90 3.94 2.35
N ALA A 37 -14.08 3.12 3.01
CA ALA A 37 -13.93 1.72 2.66
C ALA A 37 -15.29 0.98 2.69
N ASP A 38 -15.38 -0.13 1.95
CA ASP A 38 -16.63 -0.87 1.80
C ASP A 38 -17.12 -1.46 3.12
N ASP A 39 -16.20 -1.92 3.97
CA ASP A 39 -16.45 -2.41 5.32
C ASP A 39 -16.76 -1.28 6.33
N GLY A 40 -16.49 -0.02 5.97
CA GLY A 40 -16.71 1.14 6.82
C GLY A 40 -15.62 1.38 7.87
N ASP A 41 -14.57 0.57 7.91
CA ASP A 41 -13.58 0.56 9.00
C ASP A 41 -12.50 1.64 8.87
N TYR A 42 -12.36 2.22 7.68
CA TYR A 42 -11.39 3.27 7.41
C TYR A 42 -11.83 4.19 6.26
N SER A 43 -11.25 5.38 6.25
CA SER A 43 -11.36 6.37 5.18
C SER A 43 -10.11 6.33 4.30
N MET A 44 -10.28 6.61 3.02
CA MET A 44 -9.24 6.62 2.00
C MET A 44 -9.21 8.00 1.33
N PHE A 45 -8.03 8.57 1.16
CA PHE A 45 -7.81 9.79 0.39
C PHE A 45 -6.72 9.51 -0.63
N LEU A 46 -7.11 9.40 -1.89
CA LEU A 46 -6.27 8.89 -2.98
C LEU A 46 -5.83 10.03 -3.91
N GLY A 47 -4.57 9.98 -4.35
CA GLY A 47 -4.04 10.92 -5.33
C GLY A 47 -3.91 12.36 -4.81
N ILE A 48 -3.61 12.55 -3.53
CA ILE A 48 -3.40 13.91 -2.99
C ILE A 48 -2.06 14.43 -3.52
N PRO A 49 -2.01 15.58 -4.22
CA PRO A 49 -0.75 16.14 -4.67
C PRO A 49 0.06 16.64 -3.48
N PHE A 50 1.33 16.22 -3.40
CA PHE A 50 2.27 16.73 -2.40
C PHE A 50 3.35 17.64 -2.99
N GLY A 51 3.44 17.69 -4.31
CA GLY A 51 4.35 18.56 -5.05
C GLY A 51 3.89 18.78 -6.47
N LYS A 52 4.58 19.66 -7.18
CA LYS A 52 4.36 19.96 -8.59
C LYS A 52 5.69 19.87 -9.35
N VAL A 53 5.66 19.17 -10.47
CA VAL A 53 6.79 19.08 -11.40
C VAL A 53 6.69 20.20 -12.43
N ASP A 54 7.82 20.82 -12.76
CA ASP A 54 7.91 21.72 -13.91
C ASP A 54 8.11 20.88 -15.17
N GLU A 55 7.07 20.77 -16.01
CA GLU A 55 7.17 19.99 -17.26
C GLU A 55 8.20 20.53 -18.24
N ALA A 56 8.55 21.82 -18.16
CA ALA A 56 9.61 22.40 -18.98
C ALA A 56 11.02 22.02 -18.49
N ASN A 57 11.14 21.66 -17.21
CA ASN A 57 12.38 21.18 -16.59
C ASN A 57 12.07 20.10 -15.53
N PRO A 58 11.70 18.88 -15.94
CA PRO A 58 11.26 17.83 -15.02
C PRO A 58 12.38 17.30 -14.12
N PHE A 59 13.64 17.64 -14.44
CA PHE A 59 14.82 17.32 -13.63
C PHE A 59 15.11 18.39 -12.56
N GLY A 60 14.34 19.48 -12.53
CA GLY A 60 14.41 20.51 -11.51
C GLY A 60 13.85 20.03 -10.16
N ALA A 61 14.02 20.87 -9.13
CA ALA A 61 13.38 20.64 -7.85
C ALA A 61 11.85 20.74 -7.99
N ALA A 62 11.14 19.82 -7.34
CA ALA A 62 9.70 19.93 -7.20
C ALA A 62 9.32 21.20 -6.43
N THR A 63 8.20 21.81 -6.80
CA THR A 63 7.64 22.97 -6.11
C THR A 63 6.43 22.57 -5.27
N PRO A 64 6.07 23.34 -4.22
CA PRO A 64 4.84 23.08 -3.47
C PRO A 64 3.61 23.16 -4.38
N TYR A 65 2.68 22.23 -4.21
CA TYR A 65 1.40 22.29 -4.92
C TYR A 65 0.58 23.50 -4.44
N PRO A 66 -0.10 24.26 -5.33
CA PRO A 66 -0.95 25.37 -4.92
C PRO A 66 -2.07 24.93 -3.97
N LYS A 67 -2.56 25.84 -3.13
CA LYS A 67 -3.73 25.55 -2.31
C LYS A 67 -4.95 25.29 -3.19
N PHE A 68 -5.81 24.38 -2.75
CA PHE A 68 -7.05 24.07 -3.43
C PHE A 68 -8.04 25.22 -3.26
N GLU A 69 -8.47 25.80 -4.39
CA GLU A 69 -9.52 26.83 -4.39
C GLU A 69 -10.89 26.25 -4.01
N ASN A 70 -11.11 24.99 -4.40
CA ASN A 70 -12.32 24.22 -4.13
C ASN A 70 -11.97 22.91 -3.40
N THR A 71 -12.99 22.17 -2.97
CA THR A 71 -12.78 20.83 -2.41
C THR A 71 -12.05 19.93 -3.41
N PHE A 72 -10.89 19.38 -3.03
CA PHE A 72 -10.17 18.38 -3.79
C PHE A 72 -10.82 17.00 -3.63
N GLU A 73 -11.08 16.32 -4.75
CA GLU A 73 -11.68 14.99 -4.78
C GLU A 73 -10.58 13.91 -4.84
N ALA A 74 -10.27 13.33 -3.68
CA ALA A 74 -9.17 12.39 -3.51
C ALA A 74 -9.61 10.94 -3.77
N PHE A 75 -9.96 10.64 -5.02
CA PHE A 75 -10.55 9.35 -5.42
C PHE A 75 -9.71 8.56 -6.44
N ASN A 76 -8.62 9.14 -6.94
CA ASN A 76 -7.84 8.60 -8.04
C ASN A 76 -6.44 8.21 -7.58
N ASP A 77 -6.10 6.93 -7.65
CA ASP A 77 -4.79 6.37 -7.32
C ASP A 77 -4.01 5.88 -8.56
N THR A 78 -4.45 6.19 -9.78
CA THR A 78 -3.87 5.61 -11.02
C THR A 78 -2.69 6.40 -11.60
N THR A 79 -2.31 7.51 -10.96
CA THR A 79 -1.24 8.37 -11.47
C THR A 79 0.12 7.83 -11.07
N VAL A 80 0.95 7.52 -12.07
CA VAL A 80 2.28 6.93 -11.87
C VAL A 80 3.35 7.79 -12.55
N CYS A 81 4.55 7.75 -12.00
CA CYS A 81 5.70 8.41 -12.61
C CYS A 81 6.16 7.68 -13.88
N PRO A 82 6.83 8.38 -14.81
CA PRO A 82 7.28 7.79 -16.07
C PRO A 82 8.21 6.61 -15.83
N GLN A 83 7.81 5.42 -16.26
CA GLN A 83 8.55 4.19 -16.03
C GLN A 83 8.28 3.14 -17.12
N LEU A 84 9.13 2.12 -17.19
CA LEU A 84 8.94 0.98 -18.08
C LEU A 84 7.99 -0.03 -17.41
N GLU A 85 6.86 -0.31 -18.05
CA GLU A 85 5.99 -1.41 -17.65
C GLU A 85 6.52 -2.71 -18.28
N GLU A 86 7.18 -3.54 -17.47
CA GLU A 86 7.86 -4.76 -17.95
C GLU A 86 6.91 -5.77 -18.62
N SER A 87 5.65 -5.84 -18.18
CA SER A 87 4.68 -6.82 -18.68
C SER A 87 4.24 -6.54 -20.13
N GLN A 88 4.16 -5.28 -20.52
CA GLN A 88 3.75 -4.84 -21.86
C GLN A 88 4.91 -4.30 -22.69
N ASN A 89 6.08 -4.09 -22.07
CA ASN A 89 7.24 -3.44 -22.65
C ASN A 89 6.91 -2.04 -23.21
N THR A 90 6.11 -1.28 -22.45
CA THR A 90 5.61 0.06 -22.79
C THR A 90 6.09 1.08 -21.76
N ILE A 91 6.13 2.35 -22.16
CA ILE A 91 6.36 3.47 -21.22
C ILE A 91 4.99 3.95 -20.75
N VAL A 92 4.81 4.00 -19.44
CA VAL A 92 3.59 4.48 -18.78
C VAL A 92 3.90 5.67 -17.88
N GLY A 93 2.86 6.41 -17.47
CA GLY A 93 2.98 7.52 -16.51
C GLY A 93 3.11 8.90 -17.13
N THR A 94 3.20 9.91 -16.27
CA THR A 94 3.28 11.33 -16.63
C THR A 94 4.32 12.04 -15.75
N PRO A 95 5.02 13.09 -16.23
CA PRO A 95 5.94 13.87 -15.39
C PRO A 95 5.26 14.46 -14.14
N ASP A 96 4.00 14.87 -14.23
CA ASP A 96 3.23 15.32 -13.07
C ASP A 96 2.68 14.10 -12.31
N CYS A 97 3.50 13.52 -11.42
CA CYS A 97 3.19 12.28 -10.72
C CYS A 97 3.37 12.33 -9.20
N LEU A 98 3.58 13.51 -8.62
CA LEU A 98 3.89 13.68 -7.19
C LEU A 98 2.62 13.63 -6.32
N PHE A 99 2.05 12.44 -6.22
CA PHE A 99 0.83 12.15 -5.47
C PHE A 99 1.05 11.13 -4.36
N LEU A 100 0.25 11.24 -3.30
CA LEU A 100 0.24 10.28 -2.19
C LEU A 100 -1.18 9.80 -1.87
N ASN A 101 -1.23 8.66 -1.20
CA ASN A 101 -2.46 8.06 -0.70
C ASN A 101 -2.43 8.03 0.84
N VAL A 102 -3.55 8.33 1.48
CA VAL A 102 -3.70 8.32 2.93
C VAL A 102 -4.86 7.43 3.34
N TYR A 103 -4.61 6.53 4.29
CA TYR A 103 -5.59 5.61 4.85
C TYR A 103 -5.72 5.88 6.35
N VAL A 104 -6.95 6.11 6.81
CA VAL A 104 -7.23 6.57 8.18
C VAL A 104 -8.28 5.67 8.82
N PRO A 105 -7.95 4.93 9.90
CA PRO A 105 -8.95 4.10 10.57
C PRO A 105 -10.04 4.96 11.22
N SER A 106 -11.26 4.44 11.29
CA SER A 106 -12.42 5.16 11.85
C SER A 106 -12.28 5.55 13.33
N SER A 107 -11.30 4.98 14.04
CA SER A 107 -10.96 5.36 15.41
C SER A 107 -10.17 6.67 15.52
N ALA A 108 -9.53 7.14 14.44
CA ALA A 108 -8.72 8.35 14.44
C ALA A 108 -9.59 9.62 14.42
N SER A 109 -9.17 10.66 15.14
CA SER A 109 -9.78 11.99 15.06
C SER A 109 -8.80 13.08 15.46
N SER A 110 -9.18 14.35 15.34
CA SER A 110 -8.37 15.48 15.81
C SER A 110 -8.05 15.42 17.31
N ARG A 111 -8.87 14.70 18.10
CA ARG A 111 -8.69 14.46 19.54
C ARG A 111 -8.03 13.12 19.84
N ASN A 112 -8.18 12.13 18.96
CA ASN A 112 -7.55 10.82 19.08
C ASN A 112 -6.52 10.61 17.97
N ARG A 113 -5.31 11.12 18.22
CA ARG A 113 -4.19 11.04 17.26
C ARG A 113 -3.56 9.65 17.33
N LEU A 114 -3.30 9.07 16.17
CA LEU A 114 -2.64 7.77 16.04
C LEU A 114 -1.22 7.96 15.48
N PRO A 115 -0.30 6.99 15.71
CA PRO A 115 0.98 6.95 15.01
C PRO A 115 0.79 6.93 13.49
N VAL A 116 1.70 7.59 12.75
CA VAL A 116 1.69 7.65 11.29
C VAL A 116 2.76 6.70 10.74
N LEU A 117 2.35 5.80 9.85
CA LEU A 117 3.26 4.96 9.09
C LEU A 117 3.38 5.53 7.68
N VAL A 118 4.62 5.76 7.23
CA VAL A 118 4.91 6.25 5.88
C VAL A 118 5.61 5.13 5.12
N PHE A 119 5.00 4.70 4.01
CA PHE A 119 5.57 3.69 3.13
C PHE A 119 6.13 4.34 1.87
N ILE A 120 7.39 4.05 1.56
CA ILE A 120 8.06 4.47 0.33
C ILE A 120 8.25 3.20 -0.49
N HIS A 121 7.70 3.18 -1.70
CA HIS A 121 7.76 1.99 -2.55
C HIS A 121 9.20 1.68 -2.99
N GLY A 122 9.43 0.42 -3.35
CA GLY A 122 10.70 -0.05 -3.90
C GLY A 122 10.84 0.27 -5.40
N GLY A 123 11.52 -0.61 -6.13
CA GLY A 123 11.68 -0.50 -7.59
C GLY A 123 12.96 0.18 -8.05
N ALA A 124 13.99 0.20 -7.19
CA ALA A 124 15.36 0.62 -7.53
C ALA A 124 15.46 2.02 -8.14
N PHE A 125 14.53 2.93 -7.80
CA PHE A 125 14.43 4.29 -8.34
C PHE A 125 14.15 4.36 -9.86
N MET A 126 13.75 3.25 -10.48
CA MET A 126 13.47 3.15 -11.92
C MET A 126 12.01 2.82 -12.21
N ILE A 127 11.39 2.05 -11.33
CA ILE A 127 9.99 1.65 -11.40
C ILE A 127 9.34 1.82 -10.02
N GLY A 128 8.03 1.85 -9.98
CA GLY A 128 7.25 2.14 -8.79
C GLY A 128 5.82 2.49 -9.15
N ASP A 129 4.96 1.48 -9.13
CA ASP A 129 3.52 1.61 -8.97
C ASP A 129 3.03 0.33 -8.31
N ASP A 130 2.97 0.38 -7.00
CA ASP A 130 2.82 -0.80 -6.16
C ASP A 130 1.50 -0.73 -5.39
N GLN A 131 0.43 -0.18 -5.98
CA GLN A 131 -0.86 -0.01 -5.29
C GLN A 131 -1.36 -1.31 -4.66
N VAL A 132 -1.13 -2.45 -5.33
CA VAL A 132 -1.42 -3.79 -4.77
C VAL A 132 -0.57 -4.09 -3.53
N ILE A 133 0.73 -3.77 -3.56
CA ILE A 133 1.66 -3.97 -2.43
C ILE A 133 1.34 -3.00 -1.30
N ILE A 134 1.07 -1.73 -1.60
CA ILE A 134 0.61 -0.70 -0.66
C ILE A 134 -0.66 -1.17 0.04
N ASN A 135 -1.67 -1.62 -0.71
CA ASN A 135 -2.92 -2.13 -0.16
C ASN A 135 -2.67 -3.36 0.73
N ARG A 136 -1.78 -4.28 0.32
CA ARG A 136 -1.41 -5.45 1.12
C ARG A 136 -0.71 -5.06 2.42
N MET A 137 0.31 -4.21 2.35
CA MET A 137 1.08 -3.76 3.50
C MET A 137 0.21 -2.99 4.49
N THR A 138 -0.59 -2.03 4.01
CA THR A 138 -1.50 -1.24 4.85
C THR A 138 -2.56 -2.12 5.51
N THR A 139 -3.14 -3.06 4.77
CA THR A 139 -4.11 -4.04 5.32
C THR A 139 -3.45 -4.95 6.36
N MET A 140 -2.26 -5.47 6.07
CA MET A 140 -1.51 -6.33 6.98
C MET A 140 -1.16 -5.61 8.29
N TRP A 141 -0.71 -4.37 8.23
CA TRP A 141 -0.42 -3.57 9.42
C TRP A 141 -1.70 -3.26 10.21
N ALA A 142 -2.77 -2.84 9.54
CA ALA A 142 -4.06 -2.59 10.20
C ALA A 142 -4.60 -3.85 10.91
N ASN A 143 -4.52 -5.00 10.25
CA ASN A 143 -4.92 -6.28 10.83
C ASN A 143 -4.04 -6.67 12.01
N PHE A 144 -2.72 -6.49 11.92
CA PHE A 144 -1.82 -6.79 13.03
C PHE A 144 -2.14 -5.94 14.27
N VAL A 145 -2.41 -4.64 14.08
CA VAL A 145 -2.83 -3.75 15.17
C VAL A 145 -4.18 -4.17 15.76
N LYS A 146 -5.15 -4.57 14.93
CA LYS A 146 -6.50 -4.96 15.39
C LYS A 146 -6.56 -6.35 16.02
N PHE A 147 -5.82 -7.32 15.49
CA PHE A 147 -6.02 -8.75 15.75
C PHE A 147 -4.76 -9.50 16.19
N GLY A 148 -3.60 -8.84 16.23
CA GLY A 148 -2.31 -9.47 16.54
C GLY A 148 -1.77 -10.37 15.43
N THR A 149 -2.40 -10.39 14.24
CA THR A 149 -1.96 -11.13 13.06
C THR A 149 -2.15 -10.31 11.79
N PRO A 150 -1.18 -10.29 10.85
CA PRO A 150 -1.33 -9.53 9.60
C PRO A 150 -2.39 -10.10 8.65
N VAL A 151 -2.68 -11.40 8.73
CA VAL A 151 -3.65 -12.10 7.88
C VAL A 151 -4.62 -12.93 8.76
N PRO A 152 -5.62 -12.29 9.41
CA PRO A 152 -6.60 -12.96 10.25
C PRO A 152 -7.53 -13.88 9.45
N GLN A 153 -7.85 -13.48 8.22
CA GLN A 153 -8.63 -14.23 7.24
C GLN A 153 -8.07 -13.96 5.84
N THR A 154 -8.07 -14.99 4.98
CA THR A 154 -7.66 -14.83 3.59
C THR A 154 -8.69 -14.04 2.78
N SER A 155 -8.22 -13.19 1.88
CA SER A 155 -9.04 -12.40 0.95
C SER A 155 -8.42 -12.39 -0.44
N ASP A 156 -9.08 -11.77 -1.42
CA ASP A 156 -8.50 -11.59 -2.76
C ASP A 156 -7.19 -10.80 -2.74
N LEU A 157 -7.04 -9.88 -1.79
CA LEU A 157 -5.82 -9.10 -1.59
C LEU A 157 -4.74 -9.91 -0.84
N LEU A 158 -5.14 -10.68 0.19
CA LEU A 158 -4.29 -11.45 1.08
C LEU A 158 -4.60 -12.95 1.00
N LYS A 159 -4.19 -13.58 -0.11
CA LYS A 159 -4.53 -14.99 -0.42
C LYS A 159 -3.76 -16.02 0.41
N ILE A 160 -2.71 -15.59 1.10
CA ILE A 160 -1.81 -16.48 1.85
C ILE A 160 -1.82 -16.08 3.31
N GLN A 161 -2.19 -17.04 4.18
CA GLN A 161 -2.02 -16.88 5.60
C GLN A 161 -0.53 -16.92 5.93
N TRP A 162 -0.02 -15.90 6.62
CA TRP A 162 1.38 -15.82 7.01
C TRP A 162 1.57 -16.50 8.38
N PRO A 163 2.20 -17.69 8.45
CA PRO A 163 2.40 -18.37 9.71
C PRO A 163 3.46 -17.68 10.58
N PRO A 164 3.33 -17.71 11.92
CA PRO A 164 4.37 -17.23 12.81
C PRO A 164 5.63 -18.09 12.71
N ILE A 165 6.77 -17.52 13.12
CA ILE A 165 8.03 -18.27 13.22
C ILE A 165 7.88 -19.35 14.30
N ASN A 166 8.26 -20.59 13.97
CA ASN A 166 8.34 -21.71 14.91
C ASN A 166 9.76 -22.33 14.89
N ASN A 167 10.12 -23.04 15.96
CA ASN A 167 11.50 -23.44 16.33
C ASN A 167 12.49 -23.69 15.16
N GLN A 168 13.50 -22.82 15.09
CA GLN A 168 14.83 -22.82 14.43
C GLN A 168 15.00 -23.30 12.97
N SER A 169 14.20 -24.21 12.43
CA SER A 169 14.44 -24.80 11.10
C SER A 169 13.65 -24.12 9.98
N GLN A 170 12.47 -23.60 10.28
CA GLN A 170 11.61 -22.89 9.32
C GLN A 170 11.46 -21.44 9.77
N ARG A 171 12.12 -20.54 9.05
CA ARG A 171 11.92 -19.09 9.17
C ARG A 171 11.07 -18.66 7.99
N PRO A 172 9.74 -18.86 8.06
CA PRO A 172 8.86 -18.50 6.96
C PRO A 172 8.87 -16.98 6.83
N TYR A 173 9.06 -16.49 5.62
CA TYR A 173 8.83 -15.09 5.29
C TYR A 173 7.80 -15.02 4.17
N LEU A 174 6.97 -13.98 4.22
CA LEU A 174 6.05 -13.68 3.14
C LEU A 174 6.78 -12.77 2.16
N ASN A 175 6.93 -13.22 0.91
CA ASN A 175 7.31 -12.34 -0.17
C ASN A 175 6.08 -11.55 -0.60
N ILE A 176 6.10 -10.25 -0.33
CA ILE A 176 4.99 -9.33 -0.60
C ILE A 176 5.29 -8.65 -1.94
N ASP A 177 4.94 -9.35 -3.00
CA ASP A 177 5.09 -8.96 -4.41
C ASP A 177 3.78 -9.29 -5.15
N LEU A 178 3.56 -8.85 -6.39
CA LEU A 178 2.32 -9.03 -7.18
C LEU A 178 1.70 -10.42 -6.97
N LYS A 179 2.55 -11.45 -6.99
CA LYS A 179 2.24 -12.79 -6.51
C LYS A 179 2.79 -13.00 -5.10
N LEU A 180 1.88 -13.05 -4.12
CA LEU A 180 2.22 -13.49 -2.76
C LEU A 180 2.83 -14.89 -2.81
N SER A 181 3.93 -15.09 -2.09
CA SER A 181 4.55 -16.41 -1.94
C SER A 181 5.21 -16.54 -0.58
N LEU A 182 5.16 -17.74 -0.01
CA LEU A 182 5.93 -18.08 1.19
C LEU A 182 7.31 -18.57 0.76
N GLY A 183 8.34 -17.96 1.35
CA GLY A 183 9.70 -18.47 1.30
C GLY A 183 10.11 -18.99 2.67
N GLY A 184 11.23 -19.70 2.70
CA GLY A 184 11.90 -20.10 3.93
C GLY A 184 13.32 -19.58 3.96
N ARG A 185 13.76 -19.06 5.11
CA ARG A 185 15.13 -18.58 5.36
C ARG A 185 15.57 -17.52 4.33
N PRO A 186 15.13 -16.26 4.49
CA PRO A 186 15.44 -15.21 3.53
C PRO A 186 16.96 -15.04 3.39
N PHE A 187 17.42 -14.92 2.14
CA PHE A 187 18.83 -14.74 1.79
C PHE A 187 19.81 -15.74 2.44
N HIS A 188 19.37 -16.97 2.75
CA HIS A 188 20.17 -17.94 3.51
C HIS A 188 21.58 -18.18 2.95
N GLN A 189 21.72 -18.29 1.62
CA GLN A 189 23.03 -18.49 0.99
C GLN A 189 23.95 -17.28 1.22
N ARG A 190 23.43 -16.06 1.08
CA ARG A 190 24.17 -14.83 1.32
C ARG A 190 24.57 -14.70 2.79
N ALA A 191 23.63 -14.94 3.71
CA ALA A 191 23.90 -14.92 5.14
C ALA A 191 24.97 -15.97 5.52
N THR A 192 24.87 -17.18 4.99
CA THR A 192 25.85 -18.26 5.22
C THR A 192 27.22 -17.89 4.67
N PHE A 193 27.30 -17.29 3.48
CA PHE A 193 28.55 -16.81 2.90
C PHE A 193 29.21 -15.79 3.83
N TRP A 194 28.48 -14.77 4.29
CA TRP A 194 29.03 -13.75 5.18
C TRP A 194 29.43 -14.34 6.53
N ASP A 195 28.61 -15.21 7.12
CA ASP A 195 28.97 -15.90 8.36
C ASP A 195 30.25 -16.75 8.24
N LEU A 196 30.44 -17.44 7.10
CA LEU A 196 31.66 -18.21 6.84
C LEU A 196 32.85 -17.30 6.56
N PHE A 197 32.66 -16.23 5.79
CA PHE A 197 33.68 -15.25 5.46
C PHE A 197 34.19 -14.55 6.72
N HIS A 198 33.29 -14.09 7.60
CA HIS A 198 33.68 -13.48 8.88
C HIS A 198 34.46 -14.46 9.74
N ARG A 199 33.96 -15.69 9.95
CA ARG A 199 34.66 -16.72 10.74
C ARG A 199 36.05 -17.05 10.19
N ALA A 200 36.20 -17.13 8.88
CA ALA A 200 37.49 -17.38 8.25
C ALA A 200 38.48 -16.19 8.37
N ASN A 201 37.98 -14.97 8.58
CA ASN A 201 38.76 -13.73 8.56
C ASN A 201 38.69 -12.95 9.90
N GLU A 202 38.32 -13.59 11.02
CA GLU A 202 38.16 -12.93 12.33
C GLU A 202 39.43 -12.20 12.79
N HIS A 203 40.60 -12.67 12.35
CA HIS A 203 41.91 -12.09 12.65
C HIS A 203 42.16 -10.74 11.95
N PHE A 204 41.37 -10.36 10.94
CA PHE A 204 41.56 -9.10 10.20
C PHE A 204 40.81 -7.90 10.81
N HIS A 205 40.20 -8.02 12.00
CA HIS A 205 39.42 -6.94 12.64
C HIS A 205 38.49 -6.21 11.65
N ILE A 206 37.78 -6.98 10.83
CA ILE A 206 36.77 -6.42 9.91
C ILE A 206 35.63 -5.89 10.78
N ALA A 207 35.46 -4.56 10.82
CA ALA A 207 34.42 -3.93 11.60
C ALA A 207 33.03 -4.37 11.10
N ASN A 208 32.23 -4.89 12.03
CA ASN A 208 30.82 -5.30 11.91
C ASN A 208 30.53 -6.49 10.99
N ASN A 209 29.82 -7.49 11.54
CA ASN A 209 29.30 -8.64 10.79
C ASN A 209 27.95 -8.26 10.12
N PRO A 210 27.86 -8.15 8.77
CA PRO A 210 26.63 -7.85 8.05
C PRO A 210 25.54 -8.90 8.29
N ALA A 211 25.89 -10.15 8.58
CA ALA A 211 24.92 -11.19 8.87
C ALA A 211 24.24 -10.97 10.24
N GLU A 212 24.95 -10.40 11.21
CA GLU A 212 24.42 -10.03 12.52
C GLU A 212 23.54 -8.77 12.45
N ILE A 213 23.91 -7.81 11.59
CA ILE A 213 23.08 -6.63 11.28
C ILE A 213 21.76 -7.05 10.62
N LEU A 214 21.82 -7.88 9.57
CA LEU A 214 20.61 -8.41 8.90
C LEU A 214 19.74 -9.24 9.86
N TYR A 215 20.35 -9.96 10.80
CA TYR A 215 19.61 -10.71 11.83
C TYR A 215 18.84 -9.80 12.79
N ASN A 216 19.45 -8.69 13.20
CA ASN A 216 18.85 -7.74 14.14
C ASN A 216 17.80 -6.84 13.46
N GLU A 217 17.98 -6.50 12.18
CA GLU A 217 16.99 -5.71 11.42
C GLU A 217 15.75 -6.52 11.01
N MET A 218 15.86 -7.85 10.85
CA MET A 218 14.71 -8.70 10.53
C MET A 218 13.87 -9.13 11.74
N LEU A 219 14.33 -8.87 12.97
CA LEU A 219 13.65 -9.24 14.22
C LEU A 219 12.93 -8.05 14.90
N LEU A 220 12.94 -6.88 14.26
CA LEU A 220 12.13 -5.70 14.60
C LEU A 220 10.97 -5.55 13.62
#